data_AF-A0A2D7K9J0-F1
#
_entry.id   AF-A0A2D7K9J0-F1
#
_cell.length_a   1.000
_cell.length_b   1.000
_cell.length_c   1.000
_cell.angle_alpha   90.00
_cell.angle_beta   90.00
_cell.angle_gamma   90.00
#
_symmetry.space_group_name_H-M   'P 1'
#
loop_
_entity.id
_entity.type
_entity.pdbx_description
1 polymer ?
#
loop_
_entity_poly.entity_id
_entity_poly.type
_entity_poly.pdbx_seq_one_letter_code
_entity_poly.pdbx_strand_id
1 'polypeptide(L)' 'MKFRSNCPISSALDIIGDKWSLIIIRDLLFFEKKTFKELSNSLENIATNILASRLK' A
#
# COMPACT_ATOMS: atom_id res chain seq x y z
N MET A 1 15.32 5.70 -5.85
CA MET A 1 14.43 6.20 -4.78
C MET A 1 15.07 7.46 -4.22
N LYS A 2 14.38 8.61 -4.23
CA LYS A 2 14.94 9.88 -3.74
C LYS A 2 14.19 10.24 -2.46
N PHE A 3 14.82 10.00 -1.31
CA PHE A 3 14.25 10.30 0.00
C PHE A 3 14.30 11.80 0.26
N ARG A 4 13.28 12.33 0.95
CA ARG A 4 13.21 13.76 1.27
C ARG A 4 14.22 14.18 2.35
N SER A 5 14.66 13.25 3.19
CA SER A 5 15.64 13.51 4.25
C SER A 5 16.46 12.26 4.59
N ASN A 6 17.54 12.43 5.36
CA ASN A 6 18.33 11.33 5.92
C ASN A 6 17.71 10.73 7.19
N CYS A 7 16.52 11.22 7.61
CA CYS A 7 15.83 10.68 8.77
C CYS A 7 15.19 9.33 8.41
N PRO A 8 15.54 8.22 9.10
CA PRO A 8 15.04 6.89 8.77
C PRO A 8 13.51 6.79 8.88
N ILE A 9 12.89 7.57 9.77
CA ILE A 9 11.43 7.63 9.93
C ILE A 9 10.78 8.26 8.69
N SER A 10 11.34 9.39 8.22
CA SER A 10 10.85 10.04 7.00
C SER A 10 11.01 9.14 5.79
N SER A 11 12.15 8.45 5.68
CA SER A 11 12.41 7.52 4.57
C SER A 11 11.45 6.32 4.59
N ALA A 12 11.08 5.81 5.77
CA ALA A 12 10.07 4.78 5.90
C ALA A 12 8.70 5.29 5.42
N LEU A 13 8.30 6.50 5.83
CA LEU A 13 7.04 7.11 5.37
C LEU A 13 7.02 7.40 3.87
N ASP A 14 8.17 7.71 3.26
CA ASP A 14 8.28 7.83 1.80
C ASP A 14 8.01 6.49 1.06
N ILE A 15 8.17 5.34 1.75
CA ILE A 15 7.90 3.99 1.21
C ILE A 15 6.45 3.58 1.47
N ILE A 16 6.02 3.60 2.74
CA ILE A 16 4.74 2.99 3.17
C ILE A 16 3.66 4.00 3.59
N GLY A 17 3.99 5.30 3.64
CA GLY A 17 3.13 6.33 4.23
C GLY A 17 2.00 6.82 3.33
N ASP A 18 1.86 6.29 2.11
CA ASP A 18 0.72 6.64 1.27
C ASP A 18 -0.54 5.86 1.65
N LYS A 19 -1.70 6.49 1.43
CA LYS A 19 -3.03 5.96 1.78
C LYS A 19 -3.22 4.51 1.34
N TRP A 20 -2.82 4.17 0.11
CA TRP A 20 -3.10 2.86 -0.46
C TRP A 20 -2.18 1.78 0.08
N SER A 21 -0.91 2.09 0.33
CA SER A 21 0.01 1.18 1.02
C SER A 21 -0.53 0.77 2.39
N LEU A 22 -1.05 1.73 3.17
CA LEU A 22 -1.64 1.43 4.48
C LEU A 22 -2.90 0.55 4.39
N ILE A 23 -3.77 0.79 3.40
CA ILE A 23 -4.96 -0.04 3.17
C ILE A 23 -4.57 -1.46 2.75
N ILE A 24 -3.59 -1.61 1.85
CA ILE A 24 -3.09 -2.92 1.41
C ILE A 24 -2.49 -3.67 2.60
N ILE A 25 -1.62 -3.03 3.40
CA ILE A 25 -1.02 -3.65 4.59
C ILE A 25 -2.11 -4.12 5.56
N ARG A 26 -3.12 -3.29 5.84
CA ARG A 26 -4.25 -3.67 6.69
C ARG A 26 -4.97 -4.89 6.12
N ASP A 27 -5.23 -4.90 4.83
CA ASP A 27 -5.95 -5.97 4.14
C ASP A 27 -5.19 -7.31 4.13
N LEU A 28 -3.87 -7.27 4.02
CA LEU A 28 -3.01 -8.44 4.14
C LEU A 28 -2.99 -8.98 5.59
N LEU A 29 -2.87 -8.09 6.59
CA LEU A 29 -2.66 -8.47 7.99
C LEU A 29 -3.94 -8.84 8.75
N PHE A 30 -5.02 -8.08 8.55
CA PHE A 30 -6.26 -8.23 9.33
C PHE A 30 -7.35 -9.01 8.59
N PHE A 31 -7.34 -8.96 7.26
CA PHE A 31 -8.36 -9.64 6.43
C PHE A 31 -7.79 -10.83 5.66
N GLU A 32 -6.52 -11.17 5.87
CA GLU A 32 -5.80 -12.29 5.25
C GLU A 32 -5.96 -12.39 3.72
N LYS A 33 -6.15 -11.24 3.06
CA LYS A 33 -6.29 -11.21 1.60
C LYS A 33 -4.96 -11.57 0.97
N LYS A 34 -4.96 -12.44 -0.03
CA LYS A 34 -3.71 -12.95 -0.65
C LYS A 34 -3.69 -12.74 -2.17
N THR A 35 -4.85 -12.50 -2.77
CA THR A 35 -4.98 -12.34 -4.22
C THR A 35 -5.26 -10.89 -4.62
N PHE A 36 -4.84 -10.53 -5.83
CA PHE A 36 -5.15 -9.22 -6.42
C PHE A 36 -6.66 -8.95 -6.43
N LYS A 37 -7.48 -9.98 -6.70
CA LYS A 37 -8.93 -9.86 -6.75
C LYS A 37 -9.52 -9.52 -5.38
N GLU A 38 -9.04 -10.15 -4.31
CA GLU A 38 -9.48 -9.86 -2.94
C GLU A 38 -9.09 -8.43 -2.51
N LEU A 39 -7.87 -8.00 -2.85
CA LEU A 39 -7.38 -6.64 -2.58
C LEU A 39 -8.15 -5.59 -3.38
N SER A 40 -8.47 -5.87 -4.64
CA SER A 40 -9.30 -5.00 -5.48
C SER A 40 -10.74 -4.89 -4.97
N ASN A 41 -11.22 -5.90 -4.23
CA ASN A 41 -12.54 -5.91 -3.59
C ASN A 41 -12.48 -5.36 -2.14
N SER A 42 -11.52 -4.50 -1.78
CA SER A 42 -11.56 -3.81 -0.47
C SER A 42 -12.71 -2.82 -0.38
N LEU A 43 -13.12 -2.52 0.85
CA LEU A 43 -14.20 -1.57 1.15
C LEU A 43 -13.96 -0.18 0.55
N GLU A 44 -12.69 0.23 0.48
CA GLU A 44 -12.26 1.53 -0.03
C GLU A 44 -12.18 1.60 -1.55
N ASN A 45 -12.51 0.50 -2.26
CA ASN A 45 -12.57 0.42 -3.71
C ASN A 45 -11.33 1.00 -4.42
N ILE A 46 -10.18 0.38 -4.17
CA ILE A 46 -8.93 0.73 -4.87
C ILE A 46 -9.09 0.52 -6.38
N ALA A 47 -8.79 1.55 -7.17
CA ALA A 47 -8.71 1.42 -8.61
C ALA A 47 -7.60 0.43 -9.01
N THR A 48 -7.89 -0.49 -9.92
CA THR A 48 -7.00 -1.60 -10.30
C THR A 48 -5.64 -1.13 -10.83
N ASN A 49 -5.59 0.02 -11.52
CA ASN A 49 -4.35 0.64 -11.98
C ASN A 49 -3.45 1.11 -10.82
N ILE A 50 -4.05 1.68 -9.77
CA ILE A 50 -3.33 2.10 -8.56
C ILE A 50 -2.84 0.87 -7.80
N LEU A 51 -3.69 -0.15 -7.62
CA LEU A 51 -3.30 -1.40 -6.97
C LEU A 51 -2.12 -2.06 -7.69
N ALA A 52 -2.21 -2.18 -9.02
CA ALA A 52 -1.14 -2.75 -9.83
C ALA A 52 0.16 -1.94 -9.73
N SER A 53 0.06 -0.61 -9.68
CA SER A 53 1.23 0.26 -9.50
C SER A 53 1.88 0.10 -8.12
N ARG A 54 1.12 -0.30 -7.08
CA ARG A 54 1.62 -0.46 -5.70
C ARG A 54 2.18 -1.84 -5.42
N LEU A 55 1.67 -2.87 -6.09
CA LEU A 55 2.15 -4.25 -5.94
C LEU A 55 3.36 -4.59 -6.83
N LYS A 56 3.84 -3.64 -7.63
CA LYS A 56 5.00 -3.78 -8.50
C LYS A 56 6.29 -3.48 -7.75
#